data_AF-A0A090T5D7-F1
#
_entry.id   AF-A0A090T5D7-F1
#
_cell.length_a   1.000
_cell.length_b   1.000
_cell.length_c   1.000
_cell.angle_alpha   90.00
_cell.angle_beta   90.00
_cell.angle_gamma   90.00
#
_symmetry.space_group_name_H-M   'P 1'
#
loop_
_entity.id
_entity.type
_entity.pdbx_description
1 polymer ?
#
loop_
_entity_poly.entity_id
_entity_poly.type
_entity_poly.pdbx_seq_one_letter_code
_entity_poly.pdbx_strand_id
1 'polypeptide(L)'
;MIANSIGFVKGATIRGRGISFLPTMMIQSELKQGALVSLLPKETAILEDGWLLYPQPKTLNRASKALIEHLSSEIPRLNQLS
;
A
#
# COMPACT_ATOMS: atom_id res chain seq x y z
N MET A 1 -18.11 4.33 7.35
CA MET A 1 -17.95 5.33 6.27
C MET A 1 -17.86 4.56 4.95
N ILE A 2 -18.49 5.05 3.89
CA ILE A 2 -18.37 4.46 2.55
C ILE A 2 -17.60 5.46 1.69
N ALA A 3 -16.50 5.03 1.10
CA ALA A 3 -15.67 5.86 0.22
C ALA A 3 -15.03 5.00 -0.87
N ASN A 4 -14.74 5.60 -2.02
CA ASN A 4 -14.10 4.96 -3.17
C ASN A 4 -12.60 5.29 -3.30
N SER A 5 -11.99 5.79 -2.22
CA SER A 5 -10.58 6.16 -2.16
C SER A 5 -9.96 5.72 -0.83
N ILE A 6 -8.96 4.85 -0.90
CA ILE A 6 -8.28 4.32 0.29
C ILE A 6 -7.54 5.42 1.07
N GLY A 7 -7.00 6.44 0.39
CA GLY A 7 -6.36 7.58 1.03
C GLY A 7 -7.34 8.43 1.85
N PHE A 8 -8.58 8.55 1.36
CA PHE A 8 -9.65 9.24 2.11
C PHE A 8 -10.05 8.44 3.36
N VAL A 9 -10.17 7.11 3.23
CA VAL A 9 -10.45 6.22 4.37
C VAL A 9 -9.34 6.34 5.41
N LYS A 10 -8.07 6.22 5.03
CA LYS A 10 -6.92 6.43 5.93
C LYS A 10 -7.01 7.76 6.68
N GLY A 11 -7.22 8.87 5.97
CA GLY A 11 -7.31 10.18 6.60
C GLY A 11 -8.50 10.31 7.56
N ALA A 12 -9.62 9.66 7.27
CA ALA A 12 -10.77 9.61 8.17
C ALA A 12 -10.48 8.79 9.44
N THR A 13 -9.80 7.65 9.31
CA THR A 13 -9.40 6.78 10.43
C THR A 13 -8.45 7.50 11.38
N ILE A 14 -7.42 8.19 10.85
CA ILE A 14 -6.48 8.98 11.66
C ILE A 14 -7.20 10.08 12.46
N ARG A 15 -8.29 10.63 11.91
CA ARG A 15 -9.13 11.63 12.60
C ARG A 15 -10.18 11.02 13.55
N GLY A 16 -10.09 9.73 13.85
CA GLY A 16 -10.98 9.06 14.80
C GLY A 16 -12.41 8.85 14.28
N ARG A 17 -12.64 8.83 12.96
CA ARG A 17 -13.98 8.60 12.38
C ARG A 17 -14.41 7.14 12.33
N GLY A 18 -13.77 6.27 13.10
CA GLY A 18 -14.06 4.84 13.22
C GLY A 18 -12.86 3.95 12.89
N ILE A 19 -13.16 2.67 12.68
CA ILE A 19 -12.19 1.61 12.37
C ILE A 19 -12.18 1.36 10.85
N SER A 20 -11.03 1.02 10.30
CA SER A 20 -10.86 0.70 8.88
C SER A 20 -9.89 -0.45 8.66
N PHE A 21 -10.13 -1.25 7.62
CA PHE A 21 -9.17 -2.21 7.10
C PHE A 21 -8.30 -1.53 6.03
N LEU A 22 -6.99 -1.42 6.28
CA LEU A 22 -6.05 -0.67 5.44
C LEU A 22 -4.79 -1.52 5.18
N PRO A 23 -4.17 -1.43 3.99
CA PRO A 23 -2.87 -2.05 3.75
C PRO A 23 -1.81 -1.50 4.70
N THR A 24 -1.08 -2.39 5.39
CA THR A 24 -0.05 -2.01 6.37
C THR A 24 1.02 -1.10 5.78
N MET A 25 1.40 -1.32 4.51
CA MET A 25 2.38 -0.50 3.80
C MET A 25 2.01 0.99 3.75
N MET A 26 0.71 1.32 3.85
CA MET A 26 0.23 2.70 3.82
C MET A 26 0.20 3.39 5.19
N ILE A 27 0.28 2.64 6.29
CA ILE A 27 0.03 3.15 7.65
C ILE A 27 1.15 2.85 8.65
N GLN A 28 2.30 2.37 8.17
CA GLN A 28 3.45 2.03 9.01
C GLN A 28 3.88 3.16 9.96
N SER A 29 3.96 4.39 9.46
CA SER A 29 4.39 5.54 10.26
C SER A 29 3.42 5.82 11.40
N GLU A 30 2.12 5.74 11.12
CA GLU A 30 1.07 5.97 12.10
C GLU A 30 1.00 4.85 13.15
N LEU A 31 1.26 3.61 12.76
CA LEU A 31 1.40 2.49 13.70
C LEU A 31 2.62 2.69 14.61
N LYS A 32 3.79 3.06 14.05
CA LYS A 32 5.03 3.31 14.82
C LYS A 32 4.88 4.47 15.80
N GLN A 33 4.12 5.50 15.44
CA GLN A 33 3.86 6.67 16.28
C GLN A 33 2.72 6.46 17.29
N GLY A 34 2.01 5.32 17.23
CA GLY A 34 0.84 5.05 18.06
C GLY A 34 -0.40 5.87 17.69
N ALA A 35 -0.38 6.57 16.55
CA ALA A 35 -1.54 7.29 16.03
C ALA A 35 -2.63 6.33 15.51
N LEU A 36 -2.24 5.13 15.11
CA LEU A 36 -3.13 4.00 14.81
C LEU A 36 -2.69 2.78 15.62
N VAL A 37 -3.63 1.88 15.88
CA VAL A 37 -3.38 0.60 16.55
C VAL A 37 -4.01 -0.53 15.73
N SER A 38 -3.32 -1.67 15.69
CA SER A 38 -3.87 -2.88 15.06
C SER A 38 -5.00 -3.47 15.91
N LEU A 39 -6.07 -3.88 15.26
CA LEU A 39 -7.21 -4.54 15.88
C LEU A 39 -7.31 -5.97 15.37
N LEU A 40 -7.82 -6.86 16.22
CA LEU A 40 -8.00 -8.29 15.89
C LEU A 40 -6.69 -9.00 15.46
N PRO A 41 -5.61 -8.92 16.24
CA PRO A 41 -4.28 -9.41 15.82
C PRO A 41 -4.18 -10.92 15.60
N LYS A 42 -5.22 -11.69 15.97
CA LYS A 42 -5.27 -13.15 15.80
C LYS A 42 -5.94 -13.57 14.49
N GLU A 43 -6.63 -12.64 13.84
CA GLU A 43 -7.31 -12.92 12.57
C GLU A 43 -6.32 -12.73 11.42
N THR A 44 -6.44 -13.58 10.39
CA THR A 44 -5.63 -13.46 9.18
C THR A 44 -6.25 -12.47 8.21
N ALA A 45 -5.46 -11.49 7.79
CA ALA A 45 -5.81 -10.61 6.69
C ALA A 45 -5.69 -11.35 5.35
N ILE A 46 -6.54 -10.98 4.39
CA ILE A 46 -6.39 -11.43 3.01
C ILE A 46 -5.12 -10.78 2.44
N LEU A 47 -4.24 -11.59 1.87
CA LEU A 47 -3.08 -11.12 1.12
C LEU A 47 -3.48 -10.91 -0.33
N GLU A 48 -3.15 -9.75 -0.87
CA GLU A 48 -3.42 -9.36 -2.24
C GLU A 48 -2.10 -8.99 -2.93
N ASP A 49 -1.98 -9.37 -4.19
CA ASP A 49 -0.80 -9.08 -5.01
C ASP A 49 -0.93 -7.72 -5.71
N GLY A 50 0.19 -6.99 -5.76
CA GLY A 50 0.33 -5.78 -6.55
C GLY A 50 0.90 -6.07 -7.94
N TRP A 51 0.29 -5.52 -8.99
CA TRP A 51 0.73 -5.73 -10.38
C TRP A 51 1.30 -4.44 -10.98
N LEU A 52 2.51 -4.52 -11.54
CA LEU A 52 3.09 -3.46 -12.35
C LEU A 52 2.65 -3.64 -13.81
N LEU A 53 1.62 -2.90 -14.21
CA LEU A 53 1.06 -2.97 -15.56
C LEU A 53 1.69 -1.92 -16.48
N TYR A 54 2.13 -2.35 -17.66
CA TYR A 54 2.69 -1.47 -18.68
C TYR A 54 2.44 -2.01 -20.10
N PRO A 55 2.45 -1.16 -21.14
CA PRO A 55 2.28 -1.60 -22.53
C PRO A 55 3.38 -2.57 -22.97
N GLN A 56 3.11 -3.37 -24.01
CA GLN A 56 4.06 -4.39 -24.46
C GLN A 56 5.48 -3.86 -24.72
N PRO A 57 6.55 -4.64 -24.46
CA PRO A 57 7.95 -4.19 -24.52
C PRO A 57 8.41 -3.53 -25.82
N LYS A 58 7.73 -3.81 -26.95
CA LYS A 58 8.06 -3.26 -28.27
C LYS A 58 7.87 -1.74 -28.36
N THR A 59 7.07 -1.14 -27.47
CA THR A 59 6.78 0.30 -27.46
C THR A 59 7.45 1.06 -26.32
N LEU A 60 8.21 0.38 -25.45
CA LEU A 60 8.84 0.99 -24.28
C LEU A 60 10.16 1.68 -24.63
N ASN A 61 10.25 2.97 -24.35
CA ASN A 61 11.49 3.73 -24.43
C ASN A 61 12.47 3.34 -23.30
N ARG A 62 13.72 3.79 -23.41
CA ARG A 62 14.79 3.46 -22.44
C ARG A 62 14.46 3.91 -21.01
N ALA A 63 13.84 5.08 -20.84
CA ALA A 63 13.50 5.62 -19.53
C ALA A 63 12.41 4.78 -18.84
N SER A 64 11.37 4.38 -19.59
CA SER A 64 10.31 3.52 -19.06
C SER A 64 10.84 2.15 -18.66
N LYS A 65 11.77 1.55 -19.43
CA LYS A 65 12.42 0.28 -19.05
C LYS A 65 13.20 0.40 -17.75
N ALA A 66 14.03 1.44 -17.64
CA ALA A 66 14.81 1.69 -16.42
C ALA A 66 13.90 1.90 -15.19
N LEU A 67 12.77 2.59 -15.37
CA LEU A 67 11.78 2.75 -14.30
C LEU A 67 11.12 1.42 -13.93
N ILE A 68 10.71 0.62 -14.91
CA ILE A 68 10.09 -0.70 -14.66
C ILE A 68 11.06 -1.60 -13.89
N GLU A 69 12.33 -1.67 -14.31
CA GLU A 69 13.37 -2.44 -13.64
C GLU A 69 13.56 -1.96 -12.18
N HIS A 70 13.65 -0.65 -11.98
CA HIS A 70 13.78 -0.07 -10.65
C HIS A 70 12.58 -0.42 -9.75
N LEU A 71 11.36 -0.16 -10.22
CA LEU A 71 10.13 -0.43 -9.46
C LEU A 71 9.97 -1.93 -9.15
N SER A 72 10.32 -2.80 -10.09
CA SER A 72 10.26 -4.26 -9.90
C SER A 72 11.21 -4.75 -8.80
N SER A 73 12.33 -4.04 -8.59
CA SER A 73 13.28 -4.36 -7.53
C SER A 73 12.93 -3.72 -6.18
N GLU A 74 12.45 -2.48 -6.18
CA GLU A 74 12.27 -1.70 -4.95
C GLU A 74 10.91 -1.93 -4.28
N ILE A 75 9.83 -2.13 -5.05
CA ILE A 75 8.49 -2.33 -4.46
C ILE A 75 8.44 -3.57 -3.55
N PRO A 76 8.97 -4.75 -3.95
CA PRO A 76 9.01 -5.91 -3.06
C PRO A 76 9.81 -5.67 -1.78
N ARG A 77 10.91 -4.90 -1.86
CA ARG A 77 11.73 -4.53 -0.69
C ARG A 77 10.94 -3.68 0.30
N LEU A 78 10.17 -2.71 -0.18
CA LEU A 78 9.33 -1.87 0.67
C LEU A 78 8.21 -2.67 1.34
N ASN A 79 7.67 -3.69 0.68
CA ASN A 79 6.64 -4.55 1.26
C ASN A 79 7.19 -5.41 2.40
N GLN A 80 8.41 -5.93 2.28
CA GLN A 80 9.06 -6.74 3.33
C GLN A 80 9.41 -5.95 4.60
N LEU A 81 9.47 -4.61 4.51
CA LEU A 81 9.73 -3.73 5.64
C LEU A 81 8.43 -3.33 6.39
N SER A 82 7.27 -3.83 5.95
CA SER A 82 5.93 -3.56 6.49
C SER A 82 5.42 -4.66 7.38
#